data_AF-A0A3D3M8D6-F1
#
_entry.id   AF-A0A3D3M8D6-F1
#
_cell.length_a   1.000
_cell.length_b   1.000
_cell.length_c   1.000
_cell.angle_alpha   90.00
_cell.angle_beta   90.00
_cell.angle_gamma   90.00
#
_symmetry.space_group_name_H-M   'P 1'
#
loop_
_entity.id
_entity.type
_entity.pdbx_description
1 polymer ?
#
loop_
_entity_poly.entity_id
_entity_poly.type
_entity_poly.pdbx_seq_one_letter_code
_entity_poly.pdbx_strand_id
1 'polypeptide(L)'
;MEPYQVLTSKYGWTDSLEDGFAKGGACGNLVNMGNEHWIAALGRSSSTVKFAFHPVLSEGGRWQVSVGDKVVASGVADGAGSTGDIDVAVSGFGGAARRRIKFECVGGRILYQHGELFTRGKIDVPFVWCAPEGSQGFSDFATEERMSSIVPHVNARSGKTLIFISLGTNNFISAASKHRIPDEYVLELDACLRQWDAAVQGDKQFVLAIPPKPRVQLPYAPYETYVNKTLEYAKSNPWLSLIRTDMSILGTDSTQDLYSADGIHLNEKGHEAWAAVICQQLGVRLNDFRARLSA
;
A
#
# COMPACT_ATOMS: atom_id res chain seq x y z
N MET A 1 -4.59 -16.85 20.07
CA MET A 1 -3.65 -17.17 18.98
C MET A 1 -3.88 -16.09 17.93
N GLU A 2 -3.01 -15.08 17.95
CA GLU A 2 -3.20 -13.78 17.30
C GLU A 2 -2.78 -13.83 15.83
N PRO A 3 -3.66 -13.37 14.91
CA PRO A 3 -3.26 -13.07 13.56
C PRO A 3 -3.51 -11.59 13.21
N TYR A 4 -2.39 -10.86 13.13
CA TYR A 4 -2.08 -9.73 12.23
C TYR A 4 -2.27 -8.26 12.67
N GLN A 5 -1.13 -7.57 12.52
CA GLN A 5 -0.81 -6.15 12.36
C GLN A 5 -1.25 -5.15 13.44
N VAL A 6 -0.41 -5.05 14.48
CA VAL A 6 -0.19 -3.81 15.23
C VAL A 6 0.77 -2.93 14.43
N LEU A 7 0.31 -1.78 13.93
CA LEU A 7 1.15 -0.71 13.40
C LEU A 7 1.02 0.51 14.31
N THR A 8 1.86 0.60 15.34
CA THR A 8 1.98 1.81 16.16
C THR A 8 2.95 2.77 15.47
N SER A 9 2.46 3.89 14.92
CA SER A 9 3.33 5.03 14.65
C SER A 9 2.65 6.35 14.99
N LYS A 10 3.42 7.28 15.55
CA LYS A 10 2.89 8.51 16.15
C LYS A 10 2.56 9.59 15.09
N TYR A 11 2.92 9.39 13.81
CA TYR A 11 2.78 10.41 12.76
C TYR A 11 2.72 9.81 11.34
N GLY A 12 1.68 10.17 10.58
CA GLY A 12 1.75 10.26 9.12
C GLY A 12 1.38 9.02 8.29
N TRP A 13 0.88 7.96 8.89
CA TRP A 13 0.35 6.79 8.18
C TRP A 13 -1.06 6.50 8.68
N THR A 14 -1.88 5.90 7.83
CA THR A 14 -3.28 5.52 8.13
C THR A 14 -3.29 4.55 9.31
N ASP A 15 -3.86 5.00 10.43
CA ASP A 15 -4.00 4.22 11.67
C ASP A 15 -4.84 2.95 11.41
N SER A 16 -4.45 1.84 12.06
CA SER A 16 -5.19 0.58 12.04
C SER A 16 -6.58 0.73 12.65
N LEU A 17 -7.55 0.05 12.04
CA LEU A 17 -8.92 -0.05 12.53
C LEU A 17 -8.96 -0.95 13.77
N GLU A 18 -9.66 -0.53 14.82
CA GLU A 18 -9.96 -1.41 15.97
C GLU A 18 -10.88 -2.58 15.55
N ASP A 19 -10.75 -3.70 16.27
CA ASP A 19 -11.42 -4.98 16.06
C ASP A 19 -12.90 -4.89 15.66
N GLY A 20 -13.25 -5.56 14.56
CA GLY A 20 -14.63 -5.71 14.10
C GLY A 20 -14.87 -6.60 12.88
N PHE A 21 -13.85 -7.13 12.20
CA PHE A 21 -14.07 -7.83 10.92
C PHE A 21 -13.36 -9.17 10.78
N ALA A 22 -14.10 -10.12 10.20
CA ALA A 22 -13.56 -11.31 9.57
C ALA A 22 -13.03 -10.95 8.17
N LYS A 23 -11.70 -10.82 8.04
CA LYS A 23 -10.91 -10.70 6.80
C LYS A 23 -11.23 -9.50 5.87
N GLY A 24 -10.19 -8.73 5.57
CA GLY A 24 -10.21 -7.61 4.60
C GLY A 24 -9.87 -6.28 5.27
N GLY A 25 -9.24 -5.37 4.52
CA GLY A 25 -8.82 -4.05 5.04
C GLY A 25 -7.44 -3.60 4.58
N ALA A 26 -6.71 -4.48 3.90
CA ALA A 26 -5.52 -4.13 3.13
C ALA A 26 -5.68 -4.74 1.72
N CYS A 27 -5.55 -3.90 0.69
CA CYS A 27 -5.05 -4.30 -0.62
C CYS A 27 -6.02 -5.15 -1.45
N GLY A 28 -6.97 -4.51 -2.13
CA GLY A 28 -7.91 -5.16 -3.07
C GLY A 28 -8.95 -6.08 -2.41
N ASN A 29 -8.75 -6.49 -1.16
CA ASN A 29 -9.76 -7.21 -0.38
C ASN A 29 -10.80 -6.23 0.17
N LEU A 30 -11.95 -6.21 -0.49
CA LEU A 30 -13.11 -5.41 -0.10
C LEU A 30 -13.69 -5.92 1.23
N VAL A 31 -13.85 -5.03 2.21
CA VAL A 31 -14.57 -5.33 3.45
C VAL A 31 -16.05 -5.13 3.22
N ASN A 32 -16.83 -6.19 3.37
CA ASN A 32 -18.28 -6.11 3.24
C ASN A 32 -18.92 -5.54 4.52
N MET A 33 -19.32 -4.27 4.48
CA MET A 33 -20.01 -3.57 5.56
C MET A 33 -21.52 -3.56 5.32
N GLY A 34 -22.25 -4.25 6.19
CA GLY A 34 -23.71 -4.16 6.31
C GLY A 34 -24.13 -3.03 7.24
N ASN A 35 -25.44 -2.89 7.45
CA ASN A 35 -25.99 -1.89 8.36
C ASN A 35 -25.35 -2.01 9.76
N GLU A 36 -25.04 -0.88 10.38
CA GLU A 36 -24.38 -0.75 11.71
C GLU A 36 -22.93 -1.23 11.77
N HIS A 37 -22.38 -1.78 10.68
CA HIS A 37 -20.95 -2.06 10.61
C HIS A 37 -20.17 -0.76 10.50
N TRP A 38 -19.04 -0.68 11.20
CA TRP A 38 -18.21 0.52 11.22
C TRP A 38 -16.73 0.18 11.29
N ILE A 39 -15.92 1.14 10.87
CA ILE A 39 -14.47 1.16 10.99
C ILE A 39 -14.08 2.44 11.74
N ALA A 40 -12.97 2.44 12.48
CA ALA A 40 -12.52 3.68 13.11
C ALA A 40 -11.00 3.87 13.12
N ALA A 41 -10.56 5.13 13.04
CA ALA A 41 -9.16 5.54 13.15
C ALA A 41 -8.98 6.58 14.28
N LEU A 42 -7.75 6.76 14.77
CA LEU A 42 -7.44 7.72 15.83
C LEU A 42 -6.83 9.02 15.29
N GLY A 43 -7.68 9.92 14.77
CA GLY A 43 -7.23 11.20 14.23
C GLY A 43 -7.18 12.36 15.22
N ARG A 44 -6.51 13.46 14.86
CA ARG A 44 -6.52 14.70 15.64
C ARG A 44 -7.69 15.60 15.23
N SER A 45 -8.13 16.48 16.13
CA SER A 45 -9.19 17.48 15.89
C SER A 45 -8.88 18.53 14.81
N SER A 46 -7.67 18.55 14.25
CA SER A 46 -7.27 19.43 13.16
C SER A 46 -7.10 18.68 11.84
N SER A 47 -7.85 17.61 11.62
CA SER A 47 -7.64 16.71 10.49
C SER A 47 -8.78 16.78 9.47
N THR A 48 -8.50 16.31 8.26
CA THR A 48 -9.47 15.95 7.23
C THR A 48 -9.39 14.43 7.07
N VAL A 49 -10.51 13.77 6.85
CA VAL A 49 -10.55 12.33 6.51
C VAL A 49 -11.21 12.09 5.18
N LYS A 50 -10.82 11.00 4.52
CA LYS A 50 -11.48 10.48 3.34
C LYS A 50 -11.55 8.97 3.45
N PHE A 51 -12.75 8.41 3.29
CA PHE A 51 -12.96 6.97 3.18
C PHE A 51 -13.28 6.58 1.73
N ALA A 52 -12.73 5.46 1.30
CA ALA A 52 -12.84 4.89 -0.03
C ALA A 52 -13.57 3.53 0.01
N PHE A 53 -14.37 3.28 -1.01
CA PHE A 53 -15.17 2.07 -1.18
C PHE A 53 -15.33 1.76 -2.67
N HIS A 54 -15.73 0.53 -2.99
CA HIS A 54 -15.92 0.14 -4.38
C HIS A 54 -17.08 0.94 -5.02
N PRO A 55 -16.88 1.68 -6.13
CA PRO A 55 -17.86 2.63 -6.66
C PRO A 55 -19.16 1.97 -7.14
N VAL A 56 -19.06 0.87 -7.90
CA VAL A 56 -20.24 0.17 -8.44
C VAL A 56 -20.91 -0.72 -7.40
N LEU A 57 -20.15 -1.59 -6.72
CA LEU A 57 -20.69 -2.58 -5.79
C LEU A 57 -21.26 -2.01 -4.47
N SER A 58 -20.94 -0.75 -4.16
CA SER A 58 -21.45 -0.03 -2.98
C SER A 58 -22.57 0.96 -3.33
N GLU A 59 -22.96 1.09 -4.61
CA GLU A 59 -23.93 2.08 -5.06
C GLU A 59 -25.24 1.99 -4.25
N GLY A 60 -25.71 3.14 -3.74
CA GLY A 60 -26.91 3.24 -2.91
C GLY A 60 -26.70 2.89 -1.43
N GLY A 61 -25.54 2.35 -1.04
CA GLY A 61 -25.16 2.18 0.36
C GLY A 61 -25.08 3.55 1.07
N ARG A 62 -25.60 3.66 2.29
CA ARG A 62 -25.60 4.91 3.06
C ARG A 62 -24.52 4.85 4.12
N TRP A 63 -23.81 5.95 4.30
CA TRP A 63 -22.73 6.04 5.27
C TRP A 63 -22.83 7.29 6.15
N GLN A 64 -22.19 7.23 7.30
CA GLN A 64 -21.92 8.39 8.14
C GLN A 64 -20.49 8.35 8.68
N VAL A 65 -19.96 9.54 8.99
CA VAL A 65 -18.70 9.72 9.72
C VAL A 65 -18.98 10.43 11.03
N SER A 66 -18.46 9.91 12.14
CA SER A 66 -18.56 10.52 13.47
C SER A 66 -17.20 10.74 14.12
N VAL A 67 -17.12 11.74 15.00
CA VAL A 67 -15.95 12.01 15.86
C VAL A 67 -16.41 11.90 17.31
N GLY A 68 -16.03 10.82 17.98
CA GLY A 68 -16.75 10.37 19.18
C GLY A 68 -18.23 10.11 18.85
N ASP A 69 -19.13 10.67 19.65
CA ASP A 69 -20.58 10.47 19.51
C ASP A 69 -21.25 11.45 18.52
N LYS A 70 -20.51 12.40 17.96
CA LYS A 70 -21.06 13.41 17.06
C LYS A 70 -20.87 13.01 15.60
N VAL A 71 -21.96 12.87 14.85
CA VAL A 71 -21.92 12.75 13.38
C VAL A 71 -21.47 14.08 12.77
N VAL A 72 -20.45 14.03 11.92
CA VAL A 72 -19.86 15.19 11.25
C VAL A 72 -20.13 15.20 9.75
N ALA A 73 -20.40 14.04 9.15
CA ALA A 73 -20.79 13.92 7.75
C ALA A 73 -21.65 12.67 7.53
N SER A 74 -22.44 12.67 6.47
CA SER A 74 -23.17 11.50 5.98
C SER A 74 -23.40 11.62 4.48
N GLY A 75 -23.69 10.51 3.84
CA GLY A 75 -23.95 10.48 2.41
C GLY A 75 -24.40 9.12 1.90
N VAL A 76 -24.45 9.03 0.58
CA VAL A 76 -24.76 7.81 -0.17
C VAL A 76 -23.53 7.47 -1.03
N ALA A 77 -23.15 6.21 -1.05
CA ALA A 77 -22.09 5.70 -1.92
C ALA A 77 -22.57 5.75 -3.38
N ASP A 78 -21.75 6.37 -4.21
CA ASP A 78 -22.01 6.62 -5.62
C ASP A 78 -20.79 6.23 -6.47
N GLY A 79 -20.87 6.55 -7.77
CA GLY A 79 -19.82 6.27 -8.74
C GLY A 79 -18.47 6.92 -8.45
N ALA A 80 -18.36 7.84 -7.48
CA ALA A 80 -17.08 8.42 -7.09
C ALA A 80 -16.24 7.46 -6.24
N GLY A 81 -16.84 6.44 -5.62
CA GLY A 81 -16.10 5.43 -4.82
C GLY A 81 -15.42 6.01 -3.58
N SER A 82 -15.83 7.19 -3.12
CA SER A 82 -15.29 7.79 -1.90
C SER A 82 -16.27 8.79 -1.28
N THR A 83 -16.02 9.08 0.00
CA THR A 83 -16.76 10.11 0.76
C THR A 83 -16.38 11.55 0.42
N GLY A 84 -15.33 11.76 -0.41
CA GLY A 84 -14.68 13.07 -0.52
C GLY A 84 -13.91 13.45 0.75
N ASP A 85 -13.45 14.70 0.80
CA ASP A 85 -12.73 15.24 1.96
C ASP A 85 -13.72 15.71 3.03
N ILE A 86 -13.66 15.10 4.21
CA ILE A 86 -14.49 15.44 5.37
C ILE A 86 -13.66 16.17 6.41
N ASP A 87 -14.04 17.41 6.74
CA ASP A 87 -13.43 18.13 7.86
C ASP A 87 -13.93 17.51 9.19
N VAL A 88 -13.00 16.95 9.96
CA VAL A 88 -13.28 16.41 11.30
C VAL A 88 -12.94 17.41 12.40
N ALA A 89 -12.63 18.66 12.04
CA ALA A 89 -12.49 19.76 12.99
C ALA A 89 -13.83 20.16 13.57
N VAL A 90 -14.17 19.58 14.71
CA VAL A 90 -15.37 19.97 15.46
C VAL A 90 -15.09 21.26 16.24
N SER A 91 -15.74 22.37 15.83
CA SER A 91 -15.70 23.65 16.55
C SER A 91 -16.08 23.48 18.03
N GLY A 92 -15.30 24.06 18.94
CA GLY A 92 -15.53 24.01 20.40
C GLY A 92 -14.67 22.98 21.16
N PHE A 93 -13.88 22.16 20.47
CA PHE A 93 -12.96 21.22 21.10
C PHE A 93 -11.51 21.66 20.93
N GLY A 94 -11.07 22.57 21.79
CA GLY A 94 -9.67 23.01 21.85
C GLY A 94 -8.77 21.88 22.35
N GLY A 95 -7.87 21.37 21.50
CA GLY A 95 -6.77 20.52 21.95
C GLY A 95 -6.28 19.50 20.91
N ALA A 96 -4.99 19.17 20.99
CA ALA A 96 -4.28 18.20 20.16
C ALA A 96 -4.61 16.71 20.47
N ALA A 97 -5.68 16.44 21.23
CA ALA A 97 -6.03 15.09 21.64
C ALA A 97 -6.46 14.24 20.44
N ARG A 98 -5.90 13.02 20.35
CA ARG A 98 -6.37 12.00 19.40
C ARG A 98 -7.79 11.59 19.77
N ARG A 99 -8.65 11.44 18.76
CA ARG A 99 -10.06 11.05 18.90
C ARG A 99 -10.38 9.96 17.89
N ARG A 100 -11.33 9.12 18.28
CA ARG A 100 -11.88 8.11 17.39
C ARG A 100 -12.75 8.78 16.32
N ILE A 101 -12.37 8.59 15.07
CA ILE A 101 -13.13 8.94 13.88
C ILE A 101 -13.71 7.64 13.34
N LYS A 102 -15.04 7.54 13.30
CA LYS A 102 -15.76 6.32 12.89
C LYS A 102 -16.40 6.55 11.53
N PHE A 103 -16.21 5.63 10.58
CA PHE A 103 -17.01 5.54 9.35
C PHE A 103 -17.93 4.33 9.47
N GLU A 104 -19.22 4.53 9.25
CA GLU A 104 -20.27 3.55 9.53
C GLU A 104 -21.23 3.43 8.35
N CYS A 105 -21.58 2.19 8.01
CA CYS A 105 -22.65 1.90 7.05
C CYS A 105 -23.99 1.96 7.79
N VAL A 106 -24.85 2.91 7.44
CA VAL A 106 -26.17 3.16 8.08
C VAL A 106 -27.35 2.77 7.19
N GLY A 107 -27.07 2.02 6.13
CA GLY A 107 -28.09 1.36 5.32
C GLY A 107 -27.51 0.79 4.03
N GLY A 108 -28.10 -0.30 3.55
CA GLY A 108 -27.61 -0.97 2.36
C GLY A 108 -26.29 -1.69 2.62
N ARG A 109 -25.41 -1.68 1.62
CA ARG A 109 -24.12 -2.37 1.63
C ARG A 109 -23.02 -1.45 1.16
N ILE A 110 -21.89 -1.45 1.86
CA ILE A 110 -20.68 -0.76 1.45
C ILE A 110 -19.54 -1.77 1.39
N LEU A 111 -18.87 -1.85 0.23
CA LEU A 111 -17.64 -2.61 0.08
C LEU A 111 -16.45 -1.68 0.35
N TYR A 112 -16.10 -1.57 1.62
CA TYR A 112 -15.05 -0.67 2.10
C TYR A 112 -13.66 -1.14 1.65
N GLN A 113 -12.80 -0.17 1.32
CA GLN A 113 -11.44 -0.42 0.86
C GLN A 113 -10.40 0.13 1.83
N HIS A 114 -10.36 1.45 2.02
CA HIS A 114 -9.38 2.11 2.89
C HIS A 114 -9.86 3.48 3.37
N GLY A 115 -9.14 4.04 4.36
CA GLY A 115 -9.40 5.35 4.94
C GLY A 115 -8.11 6.15 5.04
N GLU A 116 -8.21 7.45 4.84
CA GLU A 116 -7.09 8.39 4.77
C GLU A 116 -7.30 9.50 5.80
N LEU A 117 -6.23 9.88 6.51
CA LEU A 117 -6.24 10.95 7.50
C LEU A 117 -5.18 11.99 7.13
N PHE A 118 -5.62 13.21 6.88
CA PHE A 118 -4.78 14.37 6.56
C PHE A 118 -4.75 15.32 7.75
N THR A 119 -3.58 15.82 8.14
CA THR A 119 -3.52 16.91 9.12
C THR A 119 -3.58 18.26 8.40
N ARG A 120 -4.55 19.11 8.76
CA ARG A 120 -4.74 20.45 8.19
C ARG A 120 -3.46 21.28 8.33
N GLY A 121 -3.00 21.90 7.24
CA GLY A 121 -1.77 22.70 7.19
C GLY A 121 -0.49 21.96 6.81
N LYS A 122 -0.54 20.66 6.50
CA LYS A 122 0.60 19.89 5.95
C LYS A 122 0.26 19.30 4.58
N ILE A 123 -0.06 20.17 3.61
CA ILE A 123 -0.57 19.78 2.29
C ILE A 123 0.57 19.37 1.34
N ASP A 124 1.84 19.65 1.69
CA ASP A 124 3.01 19.37 0.85
C ASP A 124 3.76 18.08 1.20
N VAL A 125 3.10 17.09 1.82
CA VAL A 125 3.73 15.78 2.08
C VAL A 125 3.29 14.78 1.01
N PRO A 126 4.22 13.95 0.47
CA PRO A 126 3.85 12.90 -0.46
C PRO A 126 2.91 11.92 0.23
N PHE A 127 1.78 11.64 -0.41
CA PHE A 127 0.90 10.56 0.02
C PHE A 127 1.51 9.24 -0.44
N VAL A 128 1.75 8.34 0.51
CA VAL A 128 2.19 6.98 0.21
C VAL A 128 1.05 6.03 0.49
N TRP A 129 0.63 5.32 -0.55
CA TRP A 129 -0.36 4.26 -0.46
C TRP A 129 0.28 2.95 -0.89
N CYS A 130 0.04 1.91 -0.12
CA CYS A 130 0.64 0.60 -0.31
C CYS A 130 -0.46 -0.44 -0.51
N ALA A 131 -0.24 -1.36 -1.46
CA ALA A 131 -1.10 -2.52 -1.69
C ALA A 131 -0.40 -3.87 -1.39
N PRO A 132 0.23 -4.10 -0.22
CA PRO A 132 0.87 -5.38 0.05
C PRO A 132 -0.12 -6.54 0.07
N GLU A 133 0.14 -7.59 -0.70
CA GLU A 133 -0.57 -8.86 -0.55
C GLU A 133 0.41 -10.02 -0.68
N GLY A 134 0.23 -11.01 0.19
CA GLY A 134 1.06 -12.21 0.22
C GLY A 134 0.90 -13.04 -1.06
N SER A 135 1.98 -13.71 -1.45
CA SER A 135 1.97 -14.70 -2.55
C SER A 135 1.57 -14.16 -3.92
N GLN A 136 1.63 -12.84 -4.15
CA GLN A 136 1.34 -12.23 -5.45
C GLN A 136 2.58 -12.17 -6.35
N GLY A 137 2.38 -12.36 -7.64
CA GLY A 137 3.33 -12.06 -8.71
C GLY A 137 2.83 -10.93 -9.61
N PHE A 138 3.57 -10.66 -10.69
CA PHE A 138 3.23 -9.58 -11.61
C PHE A 138 1.84 -9.71 -12.24
N SER A 139 1.46 -10.91 -12.69
CA SER A 139 0.19 -11.17 -13.36
C SER A 139 -1.03 -10.99 -12.45
N ASP A 140 -0.91 -11.30 -11.15
CA ASP A 140 -2.01 -11.11 -10.19
C ASP A 140 -2.33 -9.62 -9.95
N PHE A 141 -1.32 -8.77 -10.04
CA PHE A 141 -1.46 -7.31 -9.95
C PHE A 141 -1.84 -6.64 -11.27
N ALA A 142 -1.91 -7.42 -12.35
CA ALA A 142 -2.26 -7.01 -13.71
C ALA A 142 -3.56 -7.71 -14.16
N THR A 143 -4.47 -7.99 -13.23
CA THR A 143 -5.82 -8.45 -13.55
C THR A 143 -6.77 -7.26 -13.60
N GLU A 144 -7.81 -7.36 -14.43
CA GLU A 144 -8.84 -6.32 -14.51
C GLU A 144 -9.46 -6.02 -13.15
N GLU A 145 -9.81 -7.07 -12.39
CA GLU A 145 -10.37 -6.96 -11.04
C GLU A 145 -9.46 -6.17 -10.10
N ARG A 146 -8.16 -6.48 -10.11
CA ARG A 146 -7.20 -5.76 -9.26
C ARG A 146 -7.08 -4.31 -9.70
N MET A 147 -6.93 -4.07 -10.99
CA MET A 147 -6.78 -2.72 -11.54
C MET A 147 -8.00 -1.86 -11.27
N SER A 148 -9.22 -2.37 -11.47
CA SER A 148 -10.46 -1.65 -11.17
C SER A 148 -10.61 -1.31 -9.69
N SER A 149 -9.98 -2.08 -8.80
CA SER A 149 -10.01 -1.83 -7.36
C SER A 149 -9.03 -0.75 -6.90
N ILE A 150 -7.91 -0.55 -7.62
CA ILE A 150 -6.80 0.33 -7.18
C ILE A 150 -6.71 1.62 -8.00
N VAL A 151 -6.76 1.52 -9.33
CA VAL A 151 -6.49 2.63 -10.25
C VAL A 151 -7.39 3.85 -10.01
N PRO A 152 -8.70 3.72 -9.74
CA PRO A 152 -9.54 4.88 -9.45
C PRO A 152 -9.00 5.75 -8.31
N HIS A 153 -8.36 5.15 -7.30
CA HIS A 153 -7.80 5.87 -6.16
C HIS A 153 -6.53 6.62 -6.49
N VAL A 154 -5.66 6.00 -7.29
CA VAL A 154 -4.47 6.64 -7.82
C VAL A 154 -4.86 7.84 -8.67
N ASN A 155 -5.84 7.67 -9.56
CA ASN A 155 -6.31 8.72 -10.47
C ASN A 155 -7.15 9.81 -9.77
N ALA A 156 -7.72 9.53 -8.59
CA ALA A 156 -8.42 10.54 -7.80
C ALA A 156 -7.49 11.61 -7.20
N ARG A 157 -6.16 11.43 -7.30
CA ARG A 157 -5.15 12.37 -6.82
C ARG A 157 -4.50 13.09 -8.00
N SER A 158 -4.55 14.43 -7.98
CA SER A 158 -3.80 15.25 -8.91
C SER A 158 -2.33 15.36 -8.49
N GLY A 159 -1.39 15.24 -9.43
CA GLY A 159 0.03 15.46 -9.17
C GLY A 159 0.90 14.47 -9.93
N LYS A 160 2.20 14.50 -9.65
CA LYS A 160 3.13 13.49 -10.14
C LYS A 160 2.98 12.22 -9.31
N THR A 161 2.84 11.08 -9.97
CA THR A 161 2.64 9.80 -9.33
C THR A 161 3.88 8.93 -9.46
N LEU A 162 4.40 8.44 -8.33
CA LEU A 162 5.44 7.41 -8.33
C LEU A 162 4.77 6.05 -8.16
N ILE A 163 4.83 5.20 -9.20
CA ILE A 163 4.39 3.81 -9.10
C ILE A 163 5.59 2.96 -8.67
N PHE A 164 5.61 2.60 -7.39
CA PHE A 164 6.67 1.79 -6.79
C PHE A 164 6.27 0.31 -6.78
N ILE A 165 7.01 -0.52 -7.51
CA ILE A 165 6.73 -1.94 -7.66
C ILE A 165 7.72 -2.72 -6.82
N SER A 166 7.20 -3.40 -5.82
CA SER A 166 7.93 -4.40 -5.03
C SER A 166 7.28 -5.77 -5.19
N LEU A 167 7.36 -6.28 -6.40
CA LEU A 167 6.88 -7.62 -6.79
C LEU A 167 8.04 -8.43 -7.38
N GLY A 168 7.76 -9.69 -7.70
CA GLY A 168 8.69 -10.53 -8.45
C GLY A 168 9.26 -11.70 -7.66
N THR A 169 9.32 -11.64 -6.32
CA THR A 169 9.83 -12.77 -5.51
C THR A 169 9.14 -14.08 -5.87
N ASN A 170 7.80 -14.07 -5.89
CA ASN A 170 6.98 -15.24 -6.23
C ASN A 170 7.12 -15.71 -7.68
N ASN A 171 7.61 -14.84 -8.58
CA ASN A 171 7.83 -15.18 -9.99
C ASN A 171 9.17 -15.91 -10.22
N PHE A 172 10.04 -16.02 -9.22
CA PHE A 172 11.26 -16.85 -9.33
C PHE A 172 11.44 -17.88 -8.20
N ILE A 173 10.67 -17.83 -7.11
CA ILE A 173 10.66 -18.90 -6.08
C ILE A 173 9.56 -19.94 -6.34
N SER A 174 9.79 -21.18 -5.90
CA SER A 174 8.84 -22.29 -6.07
C SER A 174 7.59 -22.20 -5.17
N ALA A 175 7.70 -21.53 -4.02
CA ALA A 175 6.70 -21.58 -2.93
C ALA A 175 5.28 -21.11 -3.34
N ALA A 176 5.15 -20.27 -4.37
CA ALA A 176 3.87 -19.71 -4.80
C ALA A 176 3.29 -20.36 -6.07
N SER A 177 3.94 -21.39 -6.65
CA SER A 177 3.54 -21.99 -7.95
C SER A 177 3.41 -20.98 -9.11
N LYS A 178 4.08 -19.82 -8.99
CA LYS A 178 4.08 -18.71 -9.97
C LYS A 178 5.45 -18.48 -10.59
N HIS A 179 6.41 -19.36 -10.30
CA HIS A 179 7.76 -19.28 -10.85
C HIS A 179 7.73 -19.31 -12.39
N ARG A 180 8.64 -18.56 -12.98
CA ARG A 180 8.84 -18.38 -14.41
C ARG A 180 10.29 -18.59 -14.75
N ILE A 181 10.59 -19.02 -15.97
CA ILE A 181 11.97 -18.91 -16.47
C ILE A 181 12.34 -17.42 -16.64
N PRO A 182 13.63 -17.06 -16.68
CA PRO A 182 14.05 -15.65 -16.68
C PRO A 182 13.46 -14.78 -17.80
N ASP A 183 13.26 -15.31 -19.01
CA ASP A 183 12.66 -14.54 -20.11
C ASP A 183 11.16 -14.30 -19.86
N GLU A 184 10.43 -15.31 -19.39
CA GLU A 184 9.01 -15.18 -19.03
C GLU A 184 8.79 -14.25 -17.83
N TYR A 185 9.72 -14.23 -16.87
CA TYR A 185 9.70 -13.30 -15.75
C TYR A 185 9.68 -11.84 -16.23
N VAL A 186 10.54 -11.50 -17.20
CA VAL A 186 10.60 -10.15 -17.77
C VAL A 186 9.38 -9.84 -18.64
N LEU A 187 8.86 -10.82 -19.38
CA LEU A 187 7.62 -10.64 -20.15
C LEU A 187 6.41 -10.34 -19.23
N GLU A 188 6.29 -11.04 -18.10
CA GLU A 188 5.23 -10.75 -17.12
C GLU A 188 5.40 -9.39 -16.45
N LEU A 189 6.65 -8.99 -16.16
CA LEU A 189 6.95 -7.64 -15.68
C LEU A 189 6.52 -6.57 -16.70
N ASP A 190 6.89 -6.71 -17.98
CA ASP A 190 6.50 -5.77 -19.05
C ASP A 190 4.98 -5.69 -19.17
N ALA A 191 4.29 -6.83 -19.22
CA ALA A 191 2.84 -6.87 -19.31
C ALA A 191 2.18 -6.16 -18.11
N CYS A 192 2.67 -6.38 -16.90
CA CYS A 192 2.18 -5.70 -15.70
C CYS A 192 2.41 -4.18 -15.80
N LEU A 193 3.63 -3.74 -16.10
CA LEU A 193 3.96 -2.32 -16.24
C LEU A 193 3.08 -1.62 -17.29
N ARG A 194 2.87 -2.25 -18.46
CA ARG A 194 2.03 -1.69 -19.52
C ARG A 194 0.58 -1.52 -19.12
N GLN A 195 0.02 -2.47 -18.36
CA GLN A 195 -1.34 -2.32 -17.86
C GLN A 195 -1.46 -1.16 -16.88
N TRP A 196 -0.51 -1.01 -15.96
CA TRP A 196 -0.47 0.12 -15.05
C TRP A 196 -0.24 1.44 -15.77
N ASP A 197 0.61 1.45 -16.80
CA ASP A 197 0.86 2.63 -17.63
C ASP A 197 -0.40 3.10 -18.36
N ALA A 198 -1.16 2.16 -18.92
CA ALA A 198 -2.41 2.45 -19.62
C ALA A 198 -3.54 2.91 -18.68
N ALA A 199 -3.58 2.39 -17.44
CA ALA A 199 -4.68 2.65 -16.52
C ALA A 199 -4.48 3.91 -15.66
N VAL A 200 -3.24 4.23 -15.29
CA VAL A 200 -2.93 5.40 -14.44
C VAL A 200 -2.80 6.66 -15.29
N GLN A 201 -3.58 7.68 -14.93
CA GLN A 201 -3.64 8.97 -15.59
C GLN A 201 -2.58 9.94 -15.04
N GLY A 202 -2.21 10.93 -15.85
CA GLY A 202 -1.29 12.00 -15.45
C GLY A 202 0.20 11.69 -15.61
N ASP A 203 1.04 12.57 -15.05
CA ASP A 203 2.50 12.43 -15.05
C ASP A 203 2.90 11.35 -14.03
N LYS A 204 3.61 10.32 -14.50
CA LYS A 204 3.95 9.15 -13.70
C LYS A 204 5.35 8.63 -13.99
N GLN A 205 5.99 8.12 -12.95
CA GLN A 205 7.29 7.48 -13.00
C GLN A 205 7.18 6.07 -12.43
N PHE A 206 7.73 5.09 -13.13
CA PHE A 206 7.83 3.72 -12.63
C PHE A 206 9.18 3.49 -11.96
N VAL A 207 9.12 2.84 -10.79
CA VAL A 207 10.29 2.33 -10.08
C VAL A 207 10.04 0.87 -9.75
N LEU A 208 10.95 -0.02 -10.13
CA LEU A 208 10.98 -1.41 -9.70
C LEU A 208 12.10 -1.60 -8.69
N ALA A 209 11.74 -2.05 -7.48
CA ALA A 209 12.71 -2.60 -6.55
C ALA A 209 13.01 -4.05 -6.95
N ILE A 210 14.26 -4.33 -7.32
CA ILE A 210 14.70 -5.72 -7.52
C ILE A 210 14.62 -6.40 -6.15
N PRO A 211 13.84 -7.47 -5.98
CA PRO A 211 13.67 -8.10 -4.68
C PRO A 211 15.00 -8.64 -4.15
N PRO A 212 15.26 -8.61 -2.83
CA PRO A 212 16.44 -9.24 -2.24
C PRO A 212 16.59 -10.71 -2.65
N LYS A 213 17.83 -11.20 -2.69
CA LYS A 213 18.12 -12.59 -3.03
C LYS A 213 17.54 -13.53 -1.96
N PRO A 214 16.57 -14.40 -2.30
CA PRO A 214 16.04 -15.33 -1.31
C PRO A 214 17.08 -16.42 -1.02
N ARG A 215 17.03 -16.96 0.20
CA ARG A 215 17.92 -18.01 0.72
C ARG A 215 17.37 -19.41 0.44
N VAL A 216 16.82 -19.59 -0.75
CA VAL A 216 16.24 -20.85 -1.21
C VAL A 216 16.77 -21.18 -2.60
N GLN A 217 16.75 -22.46 -2.95
CA GLN A 217 17.08 -22.87 -4.31
C GLN A 217 15.98 -22.43 -5.27
N LEU A 218 16.38 -21.74 -6.34
CA LEU A 218 15.46 -21.35 -7.40
C LEU A 218 15.29 -22.50 -8.40
N PRO A 219 14.08 -22.72 -8.95
CA PRO A 219 13.76 -23.91 -9.73
C PRO A 219 14.37 -23.92 -11.14
N TYR A 220 14.54 -22.76 -11.78
CA TYR A 220 14.90 -22.71 -13.21
C TYR A 220 16.27 -22.11 -13.52
N ALA A 221 16.73 -21.13 -12.73
CA ALA A 221 17.98 -20.43 -12.99
C ALA A 221 18.52 -19.79 -11.69
N PRO A 222 19.82 -19.51 -11.61
CA PRO A 222 20.38 -18.69 -10.55
C PRO A 222 19.72 -17.31 -10.46
N TYR A 223 19.70 -16.74 -9.26
CA TYR A 223 19.11 -15.43 -8.98
C TYR A 223 19.69 -14.33 -9.89
N GLU A 224 21.00 -14.37 -10.10
CA GLU A 224 21.76 -13.41 -10.90
C GLU A 224 21.28 -13.37 -12.37
N THR A 225 20.75 -14.49 -12.90
CA THR A 225 20.18 -14.54 -14.24
C THR A 225 18.90 -13.70 -14.34
N TYR A 226 18.02 -13.76 -13.33
CA TYR A 226 16.81 -12.93 -13.29
C TYR A 226 17.16 -11.44 -13.14
N VAL A 227 18.14 -11.12 -12.31
CA VAL A 227 18.63 -9.75 -12.13
C VAL A 227 19.19 -9.21 -13.45
N ASN A 228 20.06 -9.96 -14.13
CA ASN A 228 20.64 -9.53 -15.40
C ASN A 228 19.57 -9.29 -16.47
N LYS A 229 18.57 -10.18 -16.60
CA LYS A 229 17.44 -10.00 -17.51
C LYS A 229 16.62 -8.75 -17.19
N THR A 230 16.40 -8.46 -15.90
CA THR A 230 15.73 -7.23 -15.46
C THR A 230 16.54 -5.98 -15.79
N LEU A 231 17.87 -6.03 -15.63
CA LEU A 231 18.77 -4.94 -15.99
C LEU A 231 18.79 -4.68 -17.51
N GLU A 232 18.84 -5.73 -18.33
CA GLU A 232 18.75 -5.64 -19.80
C GLU A 232 17.43 -5.01 -20.23
N TYR A 233 16.33 -5.43 -19.61
CA TYR A 233 15.01 -4.86 -19.85
C TYR A 233 14.94 -3.38 -19.50
N ALA A 234 15.43 -2.97 -18.32
CA ALA A 234 15.42 -1.56 -17.92
C ALA A 234 16.34 -0.68 -18.77
N LYS A 235 17.50 -1.20 -19.23
CA LYS A 235 18.36 -0.49 -20.19
C LYS A 235 17.63 -0.18 -21.49
N SER A 236 16.73 -1.07 -21.91
CA SER A 236 15.91 -0.90 -23.12
C SER A 236 14.65 -0.06 -22.89
N ASN A 237 14.31 0.23 -21.63
CA ASN A 237 13.10 0.92 -21.21
C ASN A 237 13.45 2.06 -20.22
N PRO A 238 13.96 3.20 -20.71
CA PRO A 238 14.49 4.28 -19.84
C PRO A 238 13.43 4.97 -18.96
N TRP A 239 12.15 4.72 -19.22
CA TRP A 239 11.03 5.17 -18.38
C TRP A 239 10.89 4.36 -17.08
N LEU A 240 11.55 3.21 -16.97
CA LEU A 240 11.61 2.40 -15.76
C LEU A 240 12.91 2.67 -14.99
N SER A 241 12.79 3.13 -13.76
CA SER A 241 13.91 3.22 -12.82
C SER A 241 14.02 1.93 -12.01
N LEU A 242 15.25 1.52 -11.69
CA LEU A 242 15.51 0.34 -10.87
C LEU A 242 16.15 0.72 -9.53
N ILE A 243 15.69 0.08 -8.47
CA ILE A 243 16.34 0.12 -7.15
C ILE A 243 16.96 -1.26 -6.88
N ARG A 244 18.29 -1.29 -6.76
CA ARG A 244 19.08 -2.51 -6.54
C ARG A 244 19.16 -2.86 -5.06
N THR A 245 18.03 -3.29 -4.48
CA THR A 245 18.00 -3.68 -3.06
C THR A 245 18.79 -4.95 -2.79
N ASP A 246 19.02 -5.76 -3.83
CA ASP A 246 19.90 -6.93 -3.85
C ASP A 246 21.40 -6.59 -3.81
N MET A 247 21.80 -5.37 -4.13
CA MET A 247 23.19 -4.93 -3.96
C MET A 247 23.46 -4.33 -2.57
N SER A 248 22.45 -4.31 -1.71
CA SER A 248 22.59 -3.87 -0.33
C SER A 248 23.02 -5.01 0.60
N ILE A 249 23.07 -4.71 1.90
CA ILE A 249 23.26 -5.73 2.94
C ILE A 249 22.30 -6.94 2.77
N LEU A 250 21.11 -6.73 2.21
CA LEU A 250 20.10 -7.77 2.03
C LEU A 250 20.42 -8.82 0.96
N GLY A 251 21.40 -8.55 0.09
CA GLY A 251 21.87 -9.52 -0.92
C GLY A 251 23.19 -10.19 -0.58
N THR A 252 23.76 -9.95 0.60
CA THR A 252 24.96 -10.66 1.05
C THR A 252 24.60 -11.92 1.84
N ASP A 253 25.42 -12.97 1.73
CA ASP A 253 25.18 -14.24 2.41
C ASP A 253 25.20 -14.10 3.96
N SER A 254 25.86 -13.06 4.47
CA SER A 254 26.11 -12.79 5.90
C SER A 254 24.92 -12.32 6.73
N THR A 255 23.70 -12.29 6.17
CA THR A 255 22.50 -11.68 6.81
C THR A 255 21.42 -12.67 7.25
N GLN A 256 21.79 -13.84 7.78
CA GLN A 256 20.80 -14.83 8.25
C GLN A 256 19.82 -14.22 9.26
N ASP A 257 20.29 -13.25 10.04
CA ASP A 257 19.53 -12.52 11.06
C ASP A 257 18.57 -11.46 10.52
N LEU A 258 18.51 -11.23 9.20
CA LEU A 258 17.56 -10.32 8.54
C LEU A 258 16.38 -11.05 7.88
N TYR A 259 16.46 -12.37 7.76
CA TYR A 259 15.40 -13.21 7.20
C TYR A 259 14.65 -13.96 8.29
N SER A 260 13.40 -14.29 7.96
CA SER A 260 12.61 -15.30 8.65
C SER A 260 13.16 -16.70 8.36
N ALA A 261 12.72 -17.69 9.14
CA ALA A 261 13.22 -19.07 9.04
C ALA A 261 12.99 -19.73 7.67
N ASP A 262 12.03 -19.24 6.87
CA ASP A 262 11.78 -19.73 5.52
C ASP A 262 12.80 -19.26 4.47
N GLY A 263 13.69 -18.34 4.84
CA GLY A 263 14.71 -17.80 3.93
C GLY A 263 14.15 -16.95 2.79
N ILE A 264 12.85 -16.64 2.78
CA ILE A 264 12.19 -15.86 1.73
C ILE A 264 11.75 -14.51 2.31
N HIS A 265 11.05 -14.53 3.44
CA HIS A 265 10.53 -13.33 4.07
C HIS A 265 11.61 -12.66 4.91
N LEU A 266 11.59 -11.33 4.95
CA LEU A 266 12.40 -10.56 5.88
C LEU A 266 11.73 -10.57 7.26
N ASN A 267 12.55 -10.48 8.31
CA ASN A 267 12.04 -10.15 9.64
C ASN A 267 11.97 -8.62 9.82
N GLU A 268 11.59 -8.16 11.00
CA GLU A 268 11.47 -6.72 11.30
C GLU A 268 12.74 -5.93 10.96
N LYS A 269 13.91 -6.41 11.39
CA LYS A 269 15.20 -5.77 11.10
C LYS A 269 15.52 -5.78 9.60
N GLY A 270 15.19 -6.86 8.91
CA GLY A 270 15.33 -6.96 7.46
C GLY A 270 14.47 -5.92 6.73
N HIS A 271 13.21 -5.76 7.14
CA HIS A 271 12.32 -4.74 6.59
C HIS A 271 12.81 -3.31 6.88
N GLU A 272 13.34 -3.04 8.08
CA GLU A 272 13.97 -1.74 8.40
C GLU A 272 15.15 -1.44 7.48
N ALA A 273 16.06 -2.40 7.30
CA ALA A 273 17.21 -2.26 6.42
C ALA A 273 16.77 -2.05 4.96
N TRP A 274 15.74 -2.76 4.52
CA TRP A 274 15.21 -2.65 3.16
C TRP A 274 14.59 -1.29 2.89
N ALA A 275 13.76 -0.80 3.82
CA ALA A 275 13.20 0.55 3.76
C ALA A 275 14.31 1.60 3.74
N ALA A 276 15.39 1.42 4.51
CA ALA A 276 16.52 2.35 4.52
C ALA A 276 17.25 2.43 3.18
N VAL A 277 17.47 1.30 2.53
CA VAL A 277 18.08 1.26 1.20
C VAL A 277 17.19 1.97 0.17
N ILE A 278 15.89 1.70 0.19
CA ILE A 278 14.93 2.34 -0.71
C ILE A 278 14.92 3.86 -0.49
N CYS A 279 14.79 4.31 0.75
CA CYS A 279 14.81 5.74 1.08
C CYS A 279 16.12 6.39 0.62
N GLN A 280 17.27 5.76 0.88
CA GLN A 280 18.57 6.27 0.45
C GLN A 280 18.65 6.41 -1.07
N GLN A 281 18.20 5.40 -1.84
CA GLN A 281 18.23 5.44 -3.31
C GLN A 281 17.24 6.45 -3.90
N LEU A 282 16.14 6.72 -3.19
CA LEU A 282 15.19 7.79 -3.53
C LEU A 282 15.66 9.18 -3.03
N GLY A 283 16.82 9.29 -2.38
CA GLY A 283 17.33 10.55 -1.83
C GLY A 283 16.61 11.04 -0.56
N VAL A 284 15.82 10.17 0.08
CA VAL A 284 15.08 10.46 1.31
C VAL A 284 15.97 10.17 2.53
N ARG A 285 16.24 11.19 3.34
CA ARG A 285 17.02 11.04 4.58
C ARG A 285 16.14 10.50 5.71
N LEU A 286 16.39 9.26 6.14
CA LEU A 286 15.64 8.65 7.26
C LEU A 286 15.84 9.34 8.63
N ASN A 287 16.93 10.08 8.82
CA ASN A 287 17.28 10.67 10.13
C ASN A 287 16.31 11.76 10.62
N ASP A 288 15.43 12.28 9.76
CA ASP A 288 14.38 13.23 10.17
C ASP A 288 13.14 12.55 10.80
N PHE A 289 13.03 11.21 10.71
CA PHE A 289 11.88 10.48 11.25
C PHE A 289 12.01 10.17 12.74
N ARG A 290 13.20 9.75 13.23
CA ARG A 290 13.42 9.44 14.66
C ARG A 290 13.48 10.70 15.54
N ALA A 291 14.08 11.79 15.07
CA ALA A 291 14.14 13.05 15.83
C ALA A 291 12.77 13.73 16.03
N ARG A 292 11.80 13.44 15.15
CA ARG A 292 10.41 13.93 15.25
C ARG A 292 9.49 13.03 16.08
N LEU A 293 9.95 11.85 16.49
CA LEU A 293 9.19 10.90 17.32
C LEU A 293 9.43 11.11 18.83
N SER A 294 10.53 11.77 19.18
CA SER A 294 10.92 12.14 20.54
C SER A 294 10.64 13.61 20.92
N ALA A 295 10.05 14.40 20.01
CA ALA A 295 9.52 15.74 20.26
C ALA A 295 7.97 15.73 20.23
#